data_AF-A0A853HXN5-F1
#
_entry.id   AF-A0A853HXN5-F1
#
_cell.length_a   1.000
_cell.length_b   1.000
_cell.length_c   1.000
_cell.angle_alpha   90.00
_cell.angle_beta   90.00
_cell.angle_gamma   90.00
#
_symmetry.space_group_name_H-M   'P 1'
#
loop_
_entity.id
_entity.type
_entity.pdbx_description
1 polymer ?
#
loop_
_entity_poly.entity_id
_entity_poly.type
_entity_poly.pdbx_seq_one_letter_code
_entity_poly.pdbx_strand_id
1 'polypeptide(L)'
;MKSLFADSKTNHIKLVYTLVDHILATEDNPAQWRHQLIESCIYNTQQAAQLSDDQLAMIYRAILIAKYVKYSYDELIPEFEHYQVRYRVDLEDEYTAGAVAY
;
A
#
# COMPACT_ATOMS: atom_id res chain seq x y z
N MET A 1 20.74 -2.22 -24.43
CA MET A 1 20.77 -2.47 -22.97
C MET A 1 19.90 -1.45 -22.24
N LYS A 2 18.57 -1.59 -22.30
CA LYS A 2 17.65 -0.58 -21.76
C LYS A 2 16.41 -1.30 -21.22
N SER A 3 16.47 -1.92 -20.02
CA SER A 3 15.24 -2.46 -19.40
C SER A 3 15.31 -2.94 -17.94
N LEU A 4 16.46 -3.15 -17.31
CA LEU A 4 16.46 -3.79 -15.97
C LEU A 4 16.11 -2.81 -14.82
N PHE A 5 16.45 -1.54 -14.96
CA PHE A 5 16.19 -0.52 -13.92
C PHE A 5 14.79 0.10 -14.00
N ALA A 6 14.13 0.02 -15.15
CA ALA A 6 12.74 0.47 -15.29
C ALA A 6 11.78 -0.51 -14.59
N ASP A 7 12.05 -1.81 -14.72
CA ASP A 7 11.25 -2.87 -14.11
C ASP A 7 11.23 -2.78 -12.58
N SER A 8 12.38 -2.53 -11.95
CA SER A 8 12.46 -2.38 -10.48
C SER A 8 11.65 -1.20 -9.93
N LYS A 9 11.65 -0.04 -10.60
CA LYS A 9 10.80 1.10 -10.16
C LYS A 9 9.32 0.84 -10.43
N THR A 10 8.98 0.21 -11.56
CA THR A 10 7.60 -0.15 -11.87
C THR A 10 7.06 -1.20 -10.92
N ASN A 11 7.86 -2.19 -10.52
CA ASN A 11 7.50 -3.20 -9.53
C ASN A 11 7.37 -2.60 -8.13
N HIS A 12 8.23 -1.66 -7.75
CA HIS A 12 8.11 -0.91 -6.50
C HIS A 12 6.76 -0.19 -6.42
N ILE A 13 6.41 0.55 -7.48
CA ILE A 13 5.14 1.28 -7.55
C ILE A 13 3.96 0.30 -7.48
N LYS A 14 4.01 -0.84 -8.18
CA LYS A 14 2.96 -1.88 -8.11
C LYS A 14 2.79 -2.46 -6.70
N LEU A 15 3.90 -2.72 -6.00
CA LEU A 15 3.86 -3.19 -4.61
C LEU A 15 3.19 -2.16 -3.70
N VAL A 16 3.57 -0.89 -3.82
CA VAL A 16 2.93 0.20 -3.06
C VAL A 16 1.42 0.24 -3.33
N TYR A 17 0.98 0.19 -4.59
CA TYR A 17 -0.44 0.16 -4.91
C TYR A 17 -1.15 -1.07 -4.31
N THR A 18 -0.52 -2.25 -4.38
CA THR A 18 -1.10 -3.49 -3.83
C THR A 18 -1.27 -3.43 -2.32
N LEU A 19 -0.28 -2.88 -1.61
CA LEU A 19 -0.36 -2.66 -0.17
C LEU A 19 -1.47 -1.68 0.17
N VAL A 20 -1.52 -0.54 -0.51
CA VAL A 20 -2.54 0.50 -0.25
C VAL A 20 -3.95 -0.02 -0.53
N ASP A 21 -4.16 -0.75 -1.63
CA ASP A 21 -5.46 -1.34 -1.95
C ASP A 21 -5.86 -2.41 -0.92
N HIS A 22 -4.91 -3.18 -0.38
CA HIS A 22 -5.18 -4.13 0.70
C HIS A 22 -5.55 -3.44 2.01
N ILE A 23 -4.87 -2.36 2.37
CA ILE A 23 -5.17 -1.55 3.55
C ILE A 23 -6.59 -0.97 3.44
N LEU A 24 -6.92 -0.37 2.30
CA LEU A 24 -8.26 0.18 2.04
C LEU A 24 -9.36 -0.89 2.08
N ALA A 25 -9.07 -2.10 1.60
CA ALA A 25 -10.02 -3.21 1.63
C ALA A 25 -10.20 -3.83 3.02
N THR A 26 -9.18 -3.73 3.89
CA THR A 26 -9.19 -4.32 5.23
C THR A 26 -9.71 -3.35 6.28
N GLU A 27 -9.38 -2.06 6.14
CA GLU A 27 -9.78 -0.99 7.05
C GLU A 27 -10.94 -0.18 6.46
N ASP A 28 -12.10 -0.79 6.19
CA ASP A 28 -13.31 -0.07 5.75
C ASP A 28 -13.94 0.74 6.90
N ASN A 29 -13.23 1.76 7.38
CA ASN A 29 -13.66 2.61 8.47
C ASN A 29 -13.45 4.10 8.14
N PRO A 30 -14.40 4.73 7.43
CA PRO A 30 -14.29 6.13 7.02
C PRO A 30 -14.19 7.10 8.21
N ALA A 31 -14.63 6.71 9.40
CA ALA A 31 -14.48 7.53 10.61
C ALA A 31 -13.02 7.56 11.10
N GLN A 32 -12.29 6.45 11.01
CA GLN A 32 -10.87 6.40 11.38
C GLN A 32 -10.01 7.22 10.41
N TRP A 33 -10.28 7.11 9.11
CA TRP A 33 -9.59 7.91 8.10
C TRP A 33 -9.85 9.41 8.29
N ARG A 34 -11.08 9.82 8.62
CA ARG A 34 -11.39 11.22 8.99
C ARG A 34 -10.56 11.69 10.17
N HIS A 35 -10.45 10.84 11.20
CA HIS A 35 -9.68 11.17 12.39
C HIS A 35 -8.19 11.36 12.06
N GLN A 36 -7.60 10.43 11.30
CA GLN A 36 -6.20 10.54 10.85
C GLN A 36 -5.94 11.77 9.98
N LEU A 37 -6.89 12.19 9.14
CA LEU A 37 -6.78 13.40 8.32
C LEU A 37 -6.80 14.69 9.16
N ILE A 38 -7.59 14.70 10.24
CA ILE A 38 -7.65 15.80 11.20
C ILE A 38 -6.37 15.84 12.04
N GLU A 39 -5.91 14.70 12.55
CA GLU A 39 -4.67 14.59 13.32
C GLU A 39 -3.43 14.98 12.51
N SER A 40 -3.42 14.66 11.21
CA SER A 40 -2.34 15.04 10.30
C SER A 40 -2.36 16.53 9.91
N CYS A 41 -3.30 17.33 10.46
CA CYS A 41 -3.52 18.74 10.14
C CYS A 41 -3.77 19.01 8.64
N ILE A 42 -4.22 18.01 7.88
CA ILE A 42 -4.50 18.14 6.44
C ILE A 42 -5.87 18.80 6.23
N TYR A 43 -6.82 18.50 7.12
CA TYR A 43 -8.17 19.07 7.09
C TYR A 43 -8.57 19.60 8.47
N ASN A 44 -9.33 20.70 8.49
CA ASN A 44 -10.03 21.15 9.69
C ASN A 44 -11.28 20.27 9.93
N THR A 45 -11.71 20.12 11.19
CA THR A 45 -12.86 19.31 11.61
C THR A 45 -14.13 19.59 10.79
N GLN A 46 -14.36 20.85 10.41
CA GLN A 46 -15.50 21.25 9.58
C GLN A 46 -15.36 20.81 8.11
N GLN A 47 -14.14 20.84 7.57
CA GLN A 47 -13.87 20.41 6.19
C GLN A 47 -13.88 18.90 6.08
N ALA A 48 -13.35 18.18 7.08
CA ALA A 48 -13.41 16.73 7.17
C ALA A 48 -14.85 16.21 7.31
N ALA A 49 -15.75 16.98 7.93
CA ALA A 49 -17.17 16.63 8.05
C ALA A 49 -17.95 16.80 6.73
N GLN A 50 -17.50 17.68 5.83
CA GLN A 50 -18.13 17.94 4.53
C GLN A 50 -17.72 16.96 3.43
N LEU A 51 -16.67 16.15 3.65
CA LEU A 51 -16.22 15.15 2.70
C LEU A 51 -17.17 13.94 2.70
N SER A 52 -17.53 13.47 1.50
CA SER A 52 -18.19 12.18 1.33
C SER A 52 -17.19 11.04 1.53
N ASP A 53 -17.70 9.86 1.86
CA ASP A 53 -16.84 8.70 2.15
C ASP A 53 -15.96 8.31 0.95
N ASP A 54 -16.47 8.42 -0.28
CA ASP A 54 -15.70 8.21 -1.51
C ASP A 54 -14.52 9.18 -1.65
N GLN A 55 -14.76 10.48 -1.39
CA GLN A 55 -13.70 11.49 -1.47
C GLN A 55 -12.66 11.24 -0.39
N LEU A 56 -13.10 10.80 0.77
CA LEU A 56 -12.24 10.51 1.88
C LEU A 56 -11.35 9.29 1.63
N ALA A 57 -11.92 8.23 1.08
CA ALA A 57 -11.18 7.05 0.63
C ALA A 57 -10.13 7.42 -0.43
N MET A 58 -10.50 8.29 -1.39
CA MET A 58 -9.57 8.74 -2.44
C MET A 58 -8.41 9.56 -1.88
N ILE A 59 -8.67 10.49 -0.96
CA ILE A 59 -7.64 11.29 -0.29
C ILE A 59 -6.74 10.39 0.55
N TYR A 60 -7.34 9.48 1.32
CA TYR A 60 -6.62 8.55 2.16
C TYR A 60 -5.67 7.67 1.33
N ARG A 61 -6.18 7.12 0.22
CA ARG A 61 -5.39 6.38 -0.78
C ARG A 61 -4.20 7.20 -1.28
N ALA A 62 -4.42 8.45 -1.67
CA ALA A 62 -3.37 9.32 -2.19
C ALA A 62 -2.28 9.60 -1.15
N ILE A 63 -2.66 9.80 0.11
CA ILE A 63 -1.70 10.02 1.22
C ILE A 63 -0.87 8.76 1.47
N LEU A 64 -1.50 7.59 1.53
CA LEU A 64 -0.78 6.32 1.73
C LEU A 64 0.20 6.07 0.58
N ILE A 65 -0.22 6.28 -0.68
CA ILE A 65 0.70 6.17 -1.83
C ILE A 65 1.86 7.15 -1.68
N ALA A 66 1.60 8.41 -1.36
CA ALA A 66 2.65 9.42 -1.20
C ALA A 66 3.63 9.11 -0.05
N LYS A 67 3.16 8.43 1.00
CA LYS A 67 3.98 7.93 2.12
C LYS A 67 4.84 6.76 1.65
N TYR A 68 4.22 5.70 1.13
CA TYR A 68 4.90 4.45 0.81
C TYR A 68 5.76 4.49 -0.45
N VAL A 69 5.50 5.41 -1.40
CA VAL A 69 6.40 5.64 -2.55
C VAL A 69 7.79 6.09 -2.10
N LYS A 70 7.90 6.74 -0.92
CA LYS A 70 9.19 7.16 -0.37
C LYS A 70 9.94 6.04 0.34
N TYR A 71 9.27 4.93 0.66
CA TYR A 71 9.85 3.83 1.41
C TYR A 71 10.71 2.96 0.50
N SER A 72 11.84 2.51 1.03
CA SER A 72 12.67 1.49 0.39
C SER A 72 12.00 0.12 0.48
N TYR A 73 12.46 -0.86 -0.31
CA TYR A 73 11.94 -2.23 -0.25
C TYR A 73 12.02 -2.83 1.15
N ASP A 74 13.15 -2.66 1.85
CA ASP A 74 13.35 -3.11 3.23
C ASP A 74 12.39 -2.45 4.23
N GLU A 75 11.92 -1.23 3.95
CA GLU A 75 10.96 -0.50 4.79
C GLU A 75 9.51 -0.85 4.46
N LEU A 76 9.24 -1.35 3.25
CA LEU A 76 7.92 -1.83 2.83
C LEU A 76 7.60 -3.21 3.41
N ILE A 77 8.57 -4.12 3.46
CA ILE A 77 8.40 -5.50 3.98
C ILE A 77 7.71 -5.54 5.37
N PRO A 78 8.15 -4.79 6.39
CA PRO A 78 7.49 -4.82 7.70
C PRO A 78 6.06 -4.28 7.66
N GLU A 79 5.74 -3.35 6.77
CA GLU A 79 4.37 -2.86 6.58
C GLU A 79 3.49 -3.94 5.92
N PHE A 80 4.02 -4.67 4.93
CA PHE A 80 3.33 -5.83 4.35
C PHE A 80 3.04 -6.91 5.39
N GLU A 81 4.00 -7.18 6.30
CA GLU A 81 3.80 -8.12 7.42
C GLU A 81 2.78 -7.60 8.44
N HIS A 82 2.83 -6.31 8.77
CA HIS A 82 1.91 -5.66 9.72
C HIS A 82 0.45 -5.76 9.26
N TYR A 83 0.21 -5.46 7.98
CA TYR A 83 -1.13 -5.57 7.37
C TYR A 83 -1.45 -6.99 6.86
N GLN A 84 -0.60 -7.98 7.14
CA GLN A 84 -0.75 -9.38 6.71
C GLN A 84 -1.05 -9.55 5.22
N VAL A 85 -0.49 -8.67 4.39
CA VAL A 85 -0.65 -8.71 2.94
C VAL A 85 0.04 -9.98 2.43
N ARG A 86 -0.75 -11.03 2.18
CA ARG A 86 -0.23 -12.29 1.65
C ARG A 86 0.23 -12.10 0.22
N TYR A 87 1.53 -11.93 0.01
CA TYR A 87 2.13 -12.04 -1.32
C TYR A 87 2.39 -13.51 -1.62
N ARG A 88 1.80 -14.01 -2.71
CA ARG A 88 2.13 -15.32 -3.26
C ARG A 88 3.27 -15.10 -4.25
N VAL A 89 4.45 -15.62 -3.92
CA VAL A 89 5.52 -15.75 -4.93
C VAL A 89 5.10 -16.90 -5.83
N ASP A 90 4.50 -16.60 -6.98
CA ASP A 90 4.38 -17.57 -8.06
C ASP A 90 5.79 -17.77 -8.63
N LEU A 91 6.48 -18.77 -8.08
CA LEU A 91 7.69 -19.30 -8.67
C LEU A 91 7.28 -20.02 -9.96
N GLU A 92 7.83 -19.63 -11.10
CA GLU A 92 7.63 -20.35 -12.37
C GLU A 92 8.00 -21.84 -12.17
N ASP A 93 7.23 -22.73 -12.82
CA ASP A 93 7.20 -24.18 -12.59
C ASP A 93 8.57 -24.89 -12.59
N GLU A 94 9.61 -24.27 -13.14
CA GLU A 94 10.99 -24.79 -13.09
C GLU A 94 11.61 -24.76 -11.69
N TYR A 95 11.08 -23.98 -10.74
CA TYR A 95 11.62 -23.87 -9.37
C TYR A 95 10.80 -24.60 -8.29
N THR A 96 9.58 -25.02 -8.60
CA THR A 96 8.70 -25.75 -7.68
C THR A 96 9.27 -27.12 -7.29
N ALA A 97 10.15 -27.69 -8.12
CA ALA A 97 10.82 -28.96 -7.84
C ALA A 97 11.93 -28.88 -6.76
N GLY A 98 12.40 -27.69 -6.39
CA GLY A 98 13.51 -27.52 -5.44
C GLY A 98 13.11 -27.27 -3.98
N ALA A 99 11.84 -26.98 -3.70
CA ALA A 99 11.40 -26.55 -2.36
C ALA A 99 11.10 -27.70 -1.38
N VAL A 100 11.34 -28.96 -1.77
CA VAL A 100 11.23 -30.13 -0.89
C VAL A 100 12.59 -30.84 -0.79
N ALA A 101 13.58 -30.18 -0.21
CA ALA A 101 14.74 -30.82 0.43
C ALA A 101 15.58 -29.80 1.19
N TYR A 102 15.39 -29.72 2.50
CA TYR A 102 16.36 -30.12 3.54
C TYR A 102 15.83 -29.74 4.93
#